data_AF-A0A957IV44-F1
#
_entry.id   AF-A0A957IV44-F1
#
_cell.length_a   1.000
_cell.length_b   1.000
_cell.length_c   1.000
_cell.angle_alpha   90.00
_cell.angle_beta   90.00
_cell.angle_gamma   90.00
#
_symmetry.space_group_name_H-M   'P 1'
#
loop_
_entity.id
_entity.type
_entity.pdbx_description
1 polymer ?
#
loop_
_entity_poly.entity_id
_entity_poly.type
_entity_poly.pdbx_seq_one_letter_code
_entity_poly.pdbx_strand_id
1 'polypeptide(L)'
;WQLVHLAYAQLWLARHVAGALPRPWERHLPAMKNRLMSPTLVQRDFARIIRQIGTPAKAPQRRFISPGRPLGMKLPPRPRQKVVVKSQQGAKPP
;
A
#
# COMPACT_ATOMS: atom_id res chain seq x y z
N TRP A 1 -16.86 8.60 -7.80
CA TRP A 1 -16.41 9.55 -8.83
C TRP A 1 -15.91 10.88 -8.24
N GLN A 2 -16.64 11.50 -7.29
CA GLN A 2 -16.23 12.76 -6.62
C GLN A 2 -14.81 12.73 -6.03
N LEU A 3 -14.42 11.63 -5.38
CA LEU A 3 -13.06 11.46 -4.83
C LEU A 3 -11.96 11.59 -5.90
N VAL A 4 -12.21 11.12 -7.12
CA VAL A 4 -11.24 11.19 -8.22
C VAL A 4 -11.06 12.65 -8.67
N HIS A 5 -12.13 13.43 -8.67
CA HIS A 5 -12.08 14.85 -9.03
C HIS A 5 -11.30 15.67 -8.00
N LEU A 6 -11.57 15.42 -6.72
CA LEU A 6 -10.82 16.04 -5.63
C LEU A 6 -9.33 15.68 -5.69
N ALA A 7 -9.00 14.40 -5.91
CA ALA A 7 -7.62 13.97 -6.05
C ALA A 7 -6.92 14.65 -7.24
N TYR A 8 -7.61 14.79 -8.37
CA TYR A 8 -7.05 15.49 -9.53
C TYR A 8 -6.85 16.99 -9.28
N ALA A 9 -7.81 17.64 -8.61
CA ALA A 9 -7.67 19.04 -8.20
C ALA A 9 -6.48 19.23 -7.24
N GLN A 10 -6.27 18.30 -6.30
CA GLN A 10 -5.11 18.30 -5.41
C GLN A 10 -3.78 18.20 -6.18
N LEU A 11 -3.69 17.32 -7.17
CA LEU A 11 -2.49 17.21 -8.03
C LEU A 11 -2.25 18.49 -8.84
N TRP A 12 -3.33 19.12 -9.33
CA TRP A 12 -3.22 20.38 -10.08
C TRP A 12 -2.71 21.52 -9.20
N LEU A 13 -3.28 21.70 -8.00
CA LEU A 13 -2.85 22.73 -7.04
C LEU A 13 -1.40 22.50 -6.56
N ALA A 14 -1.05 21.25 -6.25
CA ALA A 14 0.26 20.89 -5.74
C ALA A 14 1.39 21.05 -6.78
N ARG A 15 1.06 21.20 -8.06
CA ARG A 15 2.04 21.36 -9.16
C ARG A 15 3.05 22.49 -8.89
N HIS A 16 2.62 23.57 -8.25
CA HIS A 16 3.48 24.74 -8.00
C HIS A 16 4.51 24.52 -6.89
N VAL A 17 4.28 23.56 -6.00
CA VAL A 17 5.18 23.22 -4.89
C VAL A 17 5.92 21.90 -5.11
N ALA A 18 5.53 21.15 -6.13
CA ALA A 18 6.12 19.87 -6.48
C ALA A 18 7.50 20.04 -7.14
N GLY A 19 8.44 19.19 -6.74
CA GLY A 19 9.75 19.04 -7.35
C GLY A 19 9.73 18.01 -8.46
N ALA A 20 10.56 18.22 -9.49
CA ALA A 20 10.79 17.21 -10.51
C ALA A 20 11.71 16.10 -9.97
N LEU A 21 11.16 14.90 -9.75
CA LEU A 21 11.91 13.69 -9.36
C LEU A 21 11.99 12.71 -10.56
N PRO A 22 12.92 12.93 -11.51
CA PRO A 22 13.12 11.99 -12.62
C PRO A 22 13.73 10.69 -12.11
N ARG A 23 13.26 9.56 -12.65
CA ARG A 23 13.98 8.29 -12.48
C ARG A 23 15.32 8.34 -13.23
N PRO A 24 16.32 7.51 -12.88
CA PRO A 24 17.64 7.56 -13.49
C PRO A 24 17.62 7.53 -15.03
N TRP A 25 16.74 6.72 -15.62
CA TRP A 25 16.56 6.61 -17.08
C TRP A 25 15.69 7.71 -17.71
N GLU A 26 14.92 8.45 -16.92
CA GLU A 26 14.03 9.52 -17.41
C GLU A 26 14.75 10.87 -17.54
N ARG A 27 15.97 11.00 -16.98
CA ARG A 27 16.75 12.25 -16.92
C ARG A 27 16.91 12.95 -18.27
N HIS A 28 16.99 12.17 -19.36
CA HIS A 28 17.25 12.70 -20.70
C HIS A 28 15.98 13.01 -21.50
N LEU A 29 14.79 12.68 -21.00
CA LEU A 29 13.52 12.95 -21.67
C LEU A 29 13.28 14.48 -21.77
N PRO A 30 12.75 14.97 -22.91
CA PRO A 30 12.43 16.39 -23.10
C PRO A 30 11.51 16.95 -21.99
N ALA A 31 10.54 16.14 -21.53
CA ALA A 31 9.63 16.52 -20.46
C ALA A 31 10.35 16.86 -19.14
N MET A 32 11.43 16.14 -18.81
CA MET A 32 12.24 16.40 -17.62
C MET A 32 13.12 17.63 -17.78
N LYS A 33 13.69 17.82 -18.97
CA LYS A 33 14.50 19.02 -19.29
C LYS A 33 13.67 20.29 -19.20
N ASN A 34 12.44 20.25 -19.72
CA ASN A 34 11.53 21.39 -19.74
C ASN A 34 10.78 21.58 -18.39
N ARG A 35 11.06 20.75 -17.38
CA ARG A 35 10.40 20.76 -16.06
C ARG A 35 8.87 20.80 -16.14
N LEU A 36 8.31 20.14 -17.16
CA LEU A 36 6.86 20.08 -17.34
C LEU A 36 6.27 19.09 -16.34
N MET A 37 5.66 19.63 -15.28
CA MET A 37 5.04 18.84 -14.23
C MET A 37 3.63 18.37 -14.66
N SER A 38 3.53 17.11 -15.11
CA SER A 38 2.25 16.44 -15.31
C SER A 38 1.66 15.95 -13.97
N PRO A 39 0.34 15.68 -13.87
CA PRO A 39 -0.27 15.16 -12.63
C PRO A 39 0.43 13.92 -12.07
N THR A 40 0.89 13.02 -12.95
CA THR A 40 1.66 11.82 -12.57
C THR A 40 3.01 12.14 -11.97
N LEU A 41 3.69 13.19 -12.45
CA LEU A 41 4.97 13.62 -11.89
C LEU A 41 4.79 14.34 -10.55
N VAL A 42 3.73 15.14 -10.41
CA VAL A 42 3.36 15.74 -9.12
C VAL A 42 3.05 14.64 -8.09
N GLN A 43 2.33 13.59 -8.49
CA GLN A 43 2.02 12.45 -7.60
C GLN A 43 3.28 11.75 -7.05
N ARG A 44 4.40 11.76 -7.77
CA ARG A 44 5.66 11.16 -7.28
C ARG A 44 6.26 11.92 -6.10
N ASP A 45 6.11 13.25 -6.10
CA ASP A 45 6.65 14.12 -5.06
C ASP A 45 5.67 14.33 -3.89
N PHE A 46 4.45 13.83 -4.02
CA PHE A 46 3.40 13.98 -3.01
C PHE A 46 3.81 13.46 -1.62
N ALA A 47 4.66 12.43 -1.55
CA ALA A 47 5.18 11.92 -0.29
C ALA A 47 6.00 12.98 0.47
N ARG A 48 6.80 13.80 -0.24
CA ARG A 48 7.54 14.91 0.36
C ARG A 48 6.60 16.02 0.82
N ILE A 49 5.62 16.37 -0.01
CA ILE A 49 4.63 17.42 0.28
C ILE A 49 3.82 17.05 1.53
N ILE A 50 3.28 15.83 1.60
CA ILE A 50 2.53 15.35 2.77
C ILE A 50 3.39 15.37 4.03
N ARG A 51 4.67 15.00 3.94
CA ARG A 51 5.59 15.07 5.09
C ARG A 51 5.82 16.48 5.60
N GLN A 52 5.77 17.50 4.74
CA GLN A 52 5.90 18.91 5.14
C GLN A 52 4.65 19.42 5.87
N ILE A 53 3.47 18.96 5.45
CA ILE A 53 2.20 19.26 6.13
C ILE A 53 2.12 18.53 7.47
N GLY A 54 2.73 17.34 7.56
CA GLY A 54 2.67 16.46 8.71
C GLY A 54 1.44 15.56 8.70
N THR A 55 1.13 14.94 9.83
CA THR A 55 -0.06 14.12 9.99
C THR A 55 -0.83 14.55 11.23
N PRO A 56 -2.15 14.77 11.14
CA PRO A 56 -2.99 14.99 12.31
C PRO A 56 -3.19 13.70 13.12
N ALA A 57 -2.78 12.54 12.59
CA ALA A 57 -2.94 11.27 13.25
C ALA A 57 -2.06 11.19 14.51
N LYS A 58 -2.65 10.69 15.60
CA LYS A 58 -1.88 10.30 16.79
C LYS A 58 -0.93 9.15 16.43
N ALA A 59 0.19 9.07 17.14
CA ALA A 59 1.09 7.93 17.02
C ALA A 59 0.30 6.63 17.25
N PRO A 60 0.60 5.56 16.49
CA PRO A 60 -0.07 4.28 16.68
C PRO A 60 0.17 3.78 18.09
N GLN A 61 -0.86 3.18 18.70
CA GLN A 61 -0.72 2.56 20.01
C GLN A 61 0.32 1.44 19.92
N ARG A 62 1.30 1.45 20.83
CA ARG A 62 2.33 0.40 20.90
C ARG A 62 1.65 -0.94 21.17
N ARG A 63 1.65 -1.81 20.16
CA ARG A 63 1.35 -3.23 20.33
C ARG A 63 2.62 -3.88 20.90
N PHE A 64 2.76 -3.91 22.22
CA PHE A 64 3.87 -4.59 22.87
C PHE A 64 4.03 -6.03 22.34
N ILE A 65 5.22 -6.61 22.49
CA ILE A 65 5.43 -8.04 22.18
C ILE A 65 4.48 -8.83 23.07
N SER A 66 3.53 -9.54 22.47
CA SER A 66 2.71 -10.48 23.23
C SER A 66 3.65 -11.49 23.88
N PRO A 67 3.44 -11.89 25.14
CA PRO A 67 4.34 -12.79 25.88
C PRO A 67 4.51 -14.18 25.23
N GLY A 68 3.82 -14.44 24.13
CA GLY A 68 3.92 -15.66 23.37
C GLY A 68 3.36 -16.84 24.17
N ARG A 69 3.97 -18.00 23.94
CA ARG A 69 3.66 -19.23 24.66
C ARG A 69 4.41 -19.23 26.00
N PRO A 70 3.75 -19.49 27.14
CA PRO A 70 4.43 -19.71 28.41
C PRO A 70 5.46 -20.83 28.32
N LEU A 71 6.59 -20.68 29.02
CA LEU A 71 7.60 -21.74 29.13
C LEU A 71 6.94 -23.02 29.68
N GLY A 72 7.15 -24.15 29.00
CA GLY A 72 6.57 -25.44 29.37
C GLY A 72 5.15 -25.72 28.84
N MET A 73 4.51 -24.77 28.15
CA MET A 73 3.18 -25.01 27.57
C MET A 73 3.23 -26.06 26.44
N LYS A 74 2.50 -27.17 26.59
CA LYS A 74 2.28 -28.18 25.54
C LYS A 74 0.92 -27.95 24.87
N LEU A 75 0.86 -27.92 23.53
CA LEU A 75 -0.41 -27.94 22.79
C LEU A 75 -0.78 -29.37 22.40
N PRO A 76 -2.08 -29.67 22.27
CA PRO A 76 -2.49 -30.89 21.59
C PRO A 76 -2.06 -30.87 20.12
N PRO A 77 -1.80 -32.04 19.52
CA PRO A 77 -1.57 -32.13 18.08
C PRO A 77 -2.80 -31.61 17.31
N ARG A 78 -2.55 -30.95 16.17
CA ARG A 78 -3.63 -30.47 15.30
C ARG A 78 -4.49 -31.67 14.86
N PRO A 79 -5.84 -31.58 14.93
CA PRO A 79 -6.71 -32.64 14.47
C PRO A 79 -6.48 -32.90 12.97
N ARG A 80 -6.34 -34.17 12.60
CA ARG A 80 -6.24 -34.57 11.20
C ARG A 80 -7.60 -34.41 10.54
N GLN A 81 -7.69 -33.55 9.53
CA GLN A 81 -8.86 -33.49 8.66
C GLN A 81 -8.72 -34.53 7.54
N LYS A 82 -9.86 -35.11 7.13
CA LYS A 82 -9.89 -36.04 5.99
C LYS A 82 -9.52 -35.29 4.72
N VAL A 83 -8.62 -35.88 3.92
CA VAL A 83 -8.30 -35.36 2.59
C VAL A 83 -9.47 -35.68 1.67
N VAL A 84 -10.15 -34.65 1.14
CA VAL A 84 -11.20 -34.83 0.15
C VAL A 84 -10.53 -35.05 -1.21
N VAL A 85 -10.54 -36.30 -1.69
CA VAL A 85 -10.05 -36.65 -3.03
C VAL A 85 -11.24 -36.64 -3.99
N LYS A 86 -11.19 -35.82 -5.05
CA LYS A 86 -12.29 -35.65 -6.01
C LYS A 86 -12.73 -36.96 -6.68
N SER A 87 -11.80 -37.88 -6.95
CA SER A 87 -12.10 -39.19 -7.55
C SER A 87 -12.84 -40.16 -6.62
N GLN A 88 -12.91 -39.87 -5.32
CA GLN A 88 -13.64 -40.68 -4.32
C GLN A 88 -14.96 -40.04 -3.87
N GLN A 89 -15.40 -38.99 -4.56
CA GLN A 89 -16.77 -38.51 -4.43
C GLN A 89 -17.68 -39.55 -5.12
N GLY A 90 -18.16 -40.53 -4.34
CA GLY A 90 -19.23 -41.41 -4.79
C GLY A 90 -20.40 -40.55 -5.27
N ALA A 91 -20.91 -40.86 -6.46
CA ALA A 91 -22.07 -40.16 -7.01
C ALA A 91 -23.19 -40.15 -5.97
N LYS A 92 -23.73 -38.98 -5.66
CA LYS A 92 -24.95 -38.88 -4.86
C LYS A 92 -26.05 -39.62 -5.64
N PRO A 93 -26.72 -40.62 -5.06
CA PRO A 93 -27.91 -41.18 -5.68
C PRO A 93 -28.99 -40.08 -5.80
N PRO A 94 -29.89 -40.20 -6.81
CA PRO A 94 -30.88 -39.18 -7.14
C PRO A 94 -31.83 -38.86 -5.99
#